data_AF-A0A4Y2NB91-F1
#
_entry.id   AF-A0A4Y2NB91-F1
#
_cell.length_a   1.000
_cell.length_b   1.000
_cell.length_c   1.000
_cell.angle_alpha   90.00
_cell.angle_beta   90.00
_cell.angle_gamma   90.00
#
_symmetry.space_group_name_H-M   'P 1'
#
loop_
_entity.id
_entity.type
_entity.pdbx_description
1 polymer ?
#
loop_
_entity_poly.entity_id
_entity_poly.type
_entity_poly.pdbx_seq_one_letter_code
_entity_poly.pdbx_strand_id
1 'polypeptide(L)'
;MDSLSQQHSNALSKYFIISSETRNDLKTSSPILIHKSIISIAGEVKSIKKLSNGNILIEVLNSKQAEHLKKLEKIGNIKVAVSPHYTLNHSKGVVSESEFQRDLEEDLLECLKTQNVIAMKRITIKRNAKSFQQNI
;
A
#
# COMPACT_ATOMS: atom_id res chain seq x y z
N MET A 1 -8.96 16.37 15.44
CA MET A 1 -7.61 15.84 15.73
C MET A 1 -7.70 14.36 15.46
N ASP A 2 -7.61 13.95 14.19
CA ASP A 2 -7.81 12.56 13.82
C ASP A 2 -6.49 12.02 13.26
N SER A 3 -5.61 11.66 14.19
CA SER A 3 -4.43 10.86 13.90
C SER A 3 -4.90 9.42 13.63
N LEU A 4 -5.16 9.11 12.35
CA LEU A 4 -5.37 7.74 11.90
C LEU A 4 -4.10 6.94 12.15
N SER A 5 -4.17 6.17 13.23
CA SER A 5 -3.19 5.21 13.70
C SER A 5 -2.73 4.27 12.58
N GLN A 6 -1.45 4.38 12.21
CA GLN A 6 -0.71 3.32 11.53
C GLN A 6 -0.67 2.10 12.46
N GLN A 7 -1.62 1.18 12.29
CA GLN A 7 -1.63 -0.10 13.00
C GLN A 7 -0.75 -1.11 12.25
N HIS A 8 0.16 -1.69 13.02
CA HIS A 8 1.28 -2.53 12.61
C HIS A 8 0.85 -3.88 12.04
N SER A 9 1.18 -4.13 10.77
CA SER A 9 1.71 -5.44 10.36
C SER A 9 3.21 -5.32 10.16
N ASN A 10 3.98 -6.24 10.73
CA ASN A 10 5.44 -6.32 10.58
C ASN A 10 5.91 -6.70 9.16
N ALA A 11 5.03 -6.63 8.16
CA ALA A 11 5.37 -6.81 6.76
C ALA A 11 5.95 -5.49 6.22
N LEU A 12 7.24 -5.51 5.91
CA LEU A 12 7.91 -4.42 5.21
C LEU A 12 7.17 -4.14 3.89
N SER A 13 6.71 -2.89 3.69
CA SER A 13 6.17 -2.49 2.39
C SER A 13 7.23 -2.67 1.31
N LYS A 14 6.88 -3.38 0.25
CA LYS A 14 7.77 -3.72 -0.86
C LYS A 14 7.57 -2.80 -2.06
N TYR A 15 6.33 -2.35 -2.26
CA TYR A 15 5.95 -1.47 -3.36
C TYR A 15 5.74 -0.05 -2.85
N PHE A 16 6.34 0.92 -3.52
CA PHE A 16 6.25 2.34 -3.20
C PHE A 16 5.80 3.14 -4.42
N ILE A 17 5.10 4.24 -4.17
CA ILE A 17 4.71 5.22 -5.17
C ILE A 17 5.42 6.54 -4.87
N ILE A 18 6.07 7.08 -5.90
CA ILE A 18 6.53 8.47 -5.93
C ILE A 18 5.49 9.29 -6.69
N SER A 19 4.98 10.32 -6.04
CA SER A 19 4.07 11.31 -6.61
C SER A 19 4.66 12.71 -6.48
N SER A 20 4.54 13.55 -7.51
CA SER A 20 4.85 14.97 -7.39
C SER A 20 3.73 15.72 -6.67
N GLU A 21 4.08 16.82 -5.99
CA GLU A 21 3.09 17.72 -5.37
C GLU A 21 2.13 18.31 -6.43
N THR A 22 2.71 18.73 -7.55
CA THR A 22 2.03 19.22 -8.75
C THR A 22 1.70 18.05 -9.67
N ARG A 23 0.45 17.96 -10.14
CA ARG A 23 0.03 16.86 -11.02
C ARG A 23 0.81 16.91 -12.34
N ASN A 24 1.43 15.79 -12.70
CA ASN A 24 2.10 15.50 -13.98
C ASN A 24 3.55 16.00 -14.19
N ASP A 25 4.19 16.63 -13.22
CA ASP A 25 5.59 17.11 -13.42
C ASP A 25 6.56 15.94 -13.66
N LEU A 26 6.33 14.81 -12.98
CA LEU A 26 7.07 13.57 -13.23
C LEU A 26 6.76 12.95 -14.60
N LYS A 27 5.65 13.32 -15.24
CA LYS A 27 5.25 12.82 -16.57
C LYS A 27 6.14 13.37 -17.68
N THR A 28 6.53 14.64 -17.60
CA THR A 28 7.41 15.30 -18.59
C THR A 28 8.89 15.16 -18.23
N SER A 29 9.19 14.77 -16.99
CA SER A 29 10.55 14.55 -16.51
C SER A 29 11.30 13.47 -17.28
N SER A 30 12.60 13.71 -17.47
CA SER A 30 13.51 12.79 -18.16
C SER A 30 13.59 11.43 -17.43
N PRO A 31 13.38 10.31 -18.13
CA PRO A 31 13.54 8.97 -17.55
C PRO A 31 14.94 8.73 -16.96
N ILE A 32 15.98 9.32 -17.56
CA ILE A 32 17.36 9.18 -17.09
C ILE A 32 17.54 9.91 -15.75
N LEU A 33 16.99 11.13 -15.63
CA LEU A 33 17.05 11.90 -14.38
C LEU A 33 16.34 11.15 -13.26
N ILE A 34 15.12 10.67 -13.52
CA ILE A 34 14.33 9.87 -12.58
C ILE A 34 15.13 8.66 -12.10
N HIS A 35 15.68 7.89 -13.05
CA HIS A 35 16.43 6.68 -12.74
C HIS A 35 17.66 7.01 -11.87
N LYS A 36 18.47 8.00 -12.27
CA LYS A 36 19.66 8.40 -11.51
C LYS A 36 19.31 8.88 -10.09
N SER A 37 18.25 9.68 -9.93
CA SER A 37 17.83 10.14 -8.60
C SER A 37 17.42 8.97 -7.70
N ILE A 38 16.67 8.00 -8.21
CA ILE A 38 16.26 6.81 -7.45
C ILE A 38 17.46 5.95 -7.07
N ILE A 39 18.36 5.67 -8.02
CA ILE A 39 19.56 4.87 -7.75
C ILE A 39 20.49 5.59 -6.76
N SER A 40 20.59 6.92 -6.82
CA SER A 40 21.45 7.68 -5.90
C SER A 40 21.03 7.58 -4.43
N ILE A 41 19.72 7.43 -4.16
CA ILE A 41 19.18 7.36 -2.79
C ILE A 41 18.99 5.92 -2.31
N ALA A 42 18.41 5.07 -3.15
CA ALA A 42 18.00 3.72 -2.78
C ALA A 42 18.95 2.63 -3.33
N GLY A 43 19.93 2.98 -4.16
CA GLY A 43 20.75 1.99 -4.87
C GLY A 43 19.94 1.22 -5.92
N GLU A 44 20.45 0.05 -6.32
CA GLU A 44 19.79 -0.80 -7.31
C GLU A 44 18.51 -1.44 -6.74
N VAL A 45 17.36 -0.97 -7.19
CA VAL A 45 16.04 -1.49 -6.81
C VAL A 45 15.55 -2.55 -7.81
N LYS A 46 14.57 -3.36 -7.42
CA LYS A 46 14.09 -4.47 -8.25
C LYS A 46 13.41 -3.99 -9.53
N SER A 47 12.57 -2.96 -9.43
CA SER A 47 11.94 -2.37 -10.60
C SER A 47 11.58 -0.91 -10.38
N ILE A 48 11.62 -0.15 -11.47
CA ILE A 48 11.16 1.24 -11.54
C ILE A 48 10.23 1.32 -12.75
N LYS A 49 8.97 1.68 -12.52
CA LYS A 49 7.95 1.74 -13.56
C LYS A 49 7.19 3.05 -13.51
N LYS A 50 7.22 3.80 -14.61
CA LYS A 50 6.40 5.00 -14.77
C LYS A 50 4.96 4.59 -15.09
N LEU A 51 4.00 5.15 -14.35
CA LEU A 51 2.59 4.89 -14.50
C LEU A 51 1.94 5.92 -15.44
N SER A 52 0.79 5.58 -16.02
CA SER A 52 0.06 6.44 -16.96
C SER A 52 -0.39 7.77 -16.34
N ASN A 53 -0.61 7.79 -15.02
CA ASN A 53 -0.95 8.98 -14.24
C ASN A 53 0.25 9.87 -13.91
N GLY A 54 1.46 9.54 -14.39
CA GLY A 54 2.68 10.31 -14.16
C GLY A 54 3.47 9.91 -12.91
N ASN A 55 2.88 9.11 -12.01
CA ASN A 55 3.58 8.61 -10.82
C ASN A 55 4.61 7.54 -11.19
N ILE A 56 5.50 7.25 -10.25
CA ILE A 56 6.51 6.20 -10.42
C ILE A 56 6.29 5.12 -9.36
N LEU A 57 6.12 3.88 -9.82
CA LEU A 57 6.08 2.68 -9.00
C LEU A 57 7.49 2.12 -8.84
N ILE A 58 7.86 1.81 -7.60
CA ILE A 58 9.14 1.21 -7.25
C ILE A 58 8.90 -0.07 -6.46
N GLU A 59 9.56 -1.15 -6.84
CA GLU A 59 9.67 -2.38 -6.06
C GLU A 59 11.08 -2.44 -5.44
N VAL A 60 11.16 -2.44 -4.12
CA VAL A 60 12.44 -2.55 -3.40
C VAL A 60 12.83 -4.01 -3.16
N LEU A 61 14.12 -4.26 -2.97
CA LEU A 61 14.66 -5.59 -2.64
C LEU A 61 14.77 -5.83 -1.14
N ASN A 62 15.02 -4.77 -0.36
CA ASN A 62 15.26 -4.88 1.07
C ASN A 62 14.73 -3.66 1.86
N SER A 63 14.71 -3.80 3.18
CA SER A 63 14.21 -2.78 4.11
C SER A 63 15.03 -1.49 4.10
N LYS A 64 16.35 -1.59 4.00
CA LYS A 64 17.24 -0.41 3.96
C LYS A 64 16.93 0.47 2.75
N GLN A 65 16.64 -0.13 1.59
CA GLN A 65 16.21 0.62 0.41
C GLN A 65 14.89 1.35 0.63
N ALA A 66 13.90 0.70 1.27
CA ALA A 66 12.64 1.33 1.61
C ALA A 66 12.84 2.55 2.52
N GLU A 67 13.69 2.42 3.55
CA GLU A 67 14.01 3.51 4.48
C GLU A 67 14.71 4.68 3.79
N HIS A 68 15.65 4.40 2.88
CA HIS A 68 16.32 5.45 2.12
C HIS A 68 15.38 6.10 1.11
N LEU A 69 14.55 5.30 0.42
CA LEU A 69 13.60 5.81 -0.56
C LEU A 69 12.58 6.75 0.07
N LYS A 70 12.14 6.49 1.32
CA LYS A 70 11.25 7.40 2.06
C LYS A 70 11.86 8.78 2.33
N LYS A 71 13.19 8.92 2.28
CA LYS A 71 13.90 10.21 2.44
C LYS A 71 13.99 11.01 1.13
N LEU A 72 13.49 10.46 0.01
CA LEU A 72 13.49 11.15 -1.26
C LEU A 72 12.42 12.24 -1.28
N GLU A 73 12.85 13.49 -1.26
CA GLU A 73 11.96 14.66 -1.29
C GLU A 73 11.91 15.36 -2.65
N LYS A 74 12.93 15.14 -3.49
CA LYS A 74 13.07 15.83 -4.78
C LYS A 74 13.66 14.94 -5.86
N ILE A 75 13.17 15.13 -7.09
CA ILE A 75 13.79 14.60 -8.31
C ILE A 75 14.08 15.79 -9.22
N GLY A 76 15.36 16.14 -9.37
CA GLY A 76 15.75 17.41 -9.98
C GLY A 76 15.15 18.59 -9.20
N ASN A 77 14.35 19.41 -9.89
CA ASN A 77 13.68 20.58 -9.30
C ASN A 77 12.25 20.30 -8.83
N ILE A 78 11.76 19.06 -8.97
CA ILE A 78 10.38 18.68 -8.66
C ILE A 78 10.34 18.12 -7.25
N LYS A 79 9.49 18.69 -6.40
CA LYS A 79 9.18 18.11 -5.09
C LYS A 79 8.31 16.87 -5.25
N VAL A 80 8.69 15.82 -4.55
CA VAL A 80 8.03 14.53 -4.59
C VAL A 80 7.76 14.02 -3.18
N ALA A 81 6.71 13.22 -3.05
CA ALA A 81 6.40 12.45 -1.86
C ALA A 81 6.49 10.96 -2.19
N VAL A 82 7.06 10.20 -1.26
CA VAL A 82 7.15 8.74 -1.34
C VAL A 82 6.19 8.14 -0.33
N SER A 83 5.32 7.25 -0.79
CA SER A 83 4.37 6.52 0.05
C SER A 83 4.34 5.03 -0.29
N PRO A 84 4.04 4.14 0.67
CA PRO A 84 3.74 2.75 0.36
C PRO A 84 2.58 2.64 -0.62
N HIS A 85 2.66 1.74 -1.59
CA HIS A 85 1.55 1.49 -2.49
C HIS A 85 0.40 0.81 -1.73
N TYR A 86 -0.78 1.41 -1.77
CA TYR A 86 -1.94 0.93 -1.00
C TYR A 86 -2.36 -0.50 -1.36
N THR A 87 -2.54 -0.83 -2.64
CA THR A 87 -3.02 -2.17 -3.03
C THR A 87 -1.90 -3.20 -3.18
N LEU A 88 -0.78 -2.89 -3.83
CA LEU A 88 0.25 -3.92 -4.12
C LEU A 88 0.94 -4.50 -2.88
N ASN A 89 0.84 -3.84 -1.72
CA ASN A 89 1.36 -4.37 -0.45
C ASN A 89 0.32 -5.15 0.36
N HIS A 90 -0.93 -5.23 -0.10
CA HIS A 90 -2.01 -5.88 0.64
C HIS A 90 -2.87 -6.74 -0.29
N SER A 91 -3.22 -7.93 0.15
CA SER A 91 -4.27 -8.73 -0.49
C SER A 91 -5.59 -8.56 0.25
N LYS A 92 -6.70 -8.84 -0.44
CA LYS A 92 -8.03 -8.98 0.16
C LYS A 92 -8.57 -10.35 -0.20
N GLY A 93 -9.12 -11.04 0.79
CA GLY A 93 -9.79 -12.34 0.62
C GLY A 93 -11.25 -12.25 1.03
N VAL A 94 -12.00 -13.33 0.80
CA VAL A 94 -13.35 -13.52 1.35
C VAL A 94 -13.38 -14.91 1.96
N VAL A 95 -13.89 -15.01 3.18
CA VAL A 95 -14.04 -16.28 3.90
C VAL A 95 -15.50 -16.50 4.24
N SER A 96 -15.99 -17.71 3.96
CA SER A 96 -17.40 -18.05 4.04
C SER A 96 -17.62 -19.22 5.00
N GLU A 97 -17.74 -18.92 6.29
CA GLU A 97 -17.98 -19.93 7.32
C GLU A 97 -19.21 -19.60 8.14
N SER A 98 -20.09 -20.59 8.33
CA SER A 98 -21.33 -20.42 9.11
C SER A 98 -21.06 -20.23 10.59
N GLU A 99 -19.94 -20.74 11.10
CA GLU A 99 -19.58 -20.65 12.51
C GLU A 99 -19.27 -19.21 12.93
N PHE A 100 -18.71 -18.40 12.04
CA PHE A 100 -18.38 -16.98 12.28
C PHE A 100 -19.60 -16.03 12.26
N GLN A 101 -20.82 -16.55 12.18
CA GLN A 101 -22.03 -15.73 12.16
C GLN A 101 -22.27 -15.00 13.48
N ARG A 102 -21.80 -15.57 14.60
CA ARG A 102 -22.04 -15.01 15.95
C ARG A 102 -20.87 -14.20 16.50
N ASP A 103 -19.68 -14.35 15.92
CA ASP A 103 -18.47 -13.70 16.39
C ASP A 103 -18.40 -12.23 15.94
N LEU A 104 -17.79 -11.37 16.74
CA LEU A 104 -17.56 -9.97 16.37
C LEU A 104 -16.37 -9.85 15.43
N GLU A 105 -16.36 -8.83 14.57
CA GLU A 105 -15.23 -8.57 13.66
C GLU A 105 -13.92 -8.36 14.40
N GLU A 106 -13.98 -7.72 15.58
CA GLU A 106 -12.81 -7.44 16.42
C GLU A 106 -12.19 -8.73 16.98
N ASP A 107 -13.02 -9.65 17.48
CA ASP A 107 -12.58 -10.94 18.01
C ASP A 107 -11.92 -11.78 16.91
N LEU A 108 -12.56 -11.85 15.74
CA LEU A 108 -12.05 -12.58 14.59
C LEU A 108 -10.73 -11.96 14.07
N LEU A 109 -10.64 -10.62 14.03
CA LEU A 109 -9.40 -9.94 13.65
C LEU A 109 -8.25 -10.26 14.61
N GLU A 110 -8.51 -10.27 15.93
CA GLU A 110 -7.47 -10.62 16.91
C GLU A 110 -7.03 -12.08 16.77
N CYS A 111 -7.96 -13.02 16.56
CA CYS A 111 -7.64 -14.43 16.30
C CYS A 111 -6.79 -14.63 15.02
N LEU A 112 -7.06 -13.85 13.97
CA LEU A 112 -6.40 -13.99 12.66
C LEU A 112 -5.13 -13.13 12.51
N LYS A 113 -4.79 -12.31 13.51
CA LYS A 113 -3.61 -11.43 13.50
C LYS A 113 -2.29 -12.18 13.31
N THR A 114 -2.19 -13.38 13.86
CA THR A 114 -1.02 -14.28 13.70
C THR A 114 -0.82 -14.73 12.24
N GLN A 115 -1.87 -14.66 11.42
CA GLN A 115 -1.85 -14.95 9.99
C GLN A 115 -1.61 -13.69 9.13
N ASN A 116 -1.22 -12.58 9.74
CA ASN A 116 -1.02 -11.26 9.10
C ASN A 116 -2.30 -10.63 8.54
N VAL A 117 -3.47 -10.97 9.09
CA VAL A 117 -4.71 -10.24 8.81
C VAL A 117 -4.68 -8.91 9.57
N ILE A 118 -4.89 -7.81 8.85
CA ILE A 118 -4.82 -6.44 9.40
C ILE A 118 -6.15 -5.71 9.43
N ALA A 119 -7.15 -6.24 8.72
CA ALA A 119 -8.46 -5.66 8.61
C ALA A 119 -9.47 -6.76 8.31
N MET A 120 -10.65 -6.63 8.90
CA MET A 120 -11.79 -7.49 8.69
C MET A 120 -13.04 -6.62 8.53
N LYS A 121 -14.03 -7.09 7.77
CA LYS A 121 -15.30 -6.43 7.55
C LYS A 121 -16.40 -7.43 7.19
N ARG A 122 -17.50 -7.48 7.92
CA ARG A 122 -18.65 -8.33 7.58
C ARG A 122 -19.37 -7.84 6.32
N ILE A 123 -19.46 -8.69 5.30
CA ILE A 123 -20.42 -8.60 4.20
C ILE A 123 -21.82 -8.93 4.72
N THR A 124 -22.80 -8.11 4.41
CA THR A 124 -24.21 -8.50 4.54
C THR A 124 -24.85 -8.51 3.16
N ILE A 125 -25.30 -9.68 2.71
CA ILE A 125 -26.03 -9.88 1.46
C ILE A 125 -27.52 -9.78 1.78
N LYS A 126 -28.23 -8.81 1.20
CA LYS A 126 -29.70 -8.74 1.27
C LYS A 126 -30.30 -9.44 0.05
N ARG A 127 -31.15 -10.45 0.24
CA ARG A 127 -31.98 -11.08 -0.81
C ARG A 127 -33.43 -11.08 -0.37
N ASN A 128 -34.34 -10.54 -1.20
CA ASN A 128 -35.79 -10.56 -0.99
C ASN A 128 -36.20 -10.14 0.44
N ALA A 129 -35.71 -8.99 0.91
CA ALA A 129 -35.92 -8.45 2.25
C ALA A 129 -35.35 -9.28 3.44
N LYS A 130 -34.58 -10.35 3.19
CA LYS A 130 -33.83 -11.11 4.21
C LYS A 130 -32.32 -10.86 4.10
N SER A 131 -31.66 -10.63 5.24
CA SER A 131 -30.21 -10.40 5.34
C SER A 131 -29.45 -11.71 5.63
N PHE A 132 -28.45 -12.01 4.82
CA PHE A 132 -27.49 -13.09 4.98
C PHE A 132 -26.13 -12.48 5.31
N GLN A 133 -25.37 -13.03 6.25
CA GLN A 133 -24.06 -12.52 6.65
C GLN A 133 -22.94 -13.37 6.07
N GLN A 134 -21.85 -12.74 5.66
CA GLN A 134 -20.61 -13.35 5.17
C GLN A 134 -19.45 -12.43 5.59
N ASN A 135 -18.22 -12.88 5.78
CA ASN A 135 -17.15 -12.02 6.31
C ASN A 135 -16.10 -11.69 5.21
N ILE A 136 -15.69 -10.42 5.08
CA ILE A 136 -14.50 -9.93 4.34
C ILE A 136 -13.33 -9.85 5.30
#